data_AF-A0A536W979-F1
#
_entry.id   AF-A0A536W979-F1
#
_cell.length_a   1.000
_cell.length_b   1.000
_cell.length_c   1.000
_cell.angle_alpha   90.00
_cell.angle_beta   90.00
_cell.angle_gamma   90.00
#
_symmetry.space_group_name_H-M   'P 1'
#
loop_
_entity.id
_entity.type
_entity.pdbx_description
1 polymer ?
#
loop_
_entity_poly.entity_id
_entity_poly.type
_entity_poly.pdbx_seq_one_letter_code
_entity_poly.pdbx_strand_id
1 'polypeptide(L)' 'KAQEEDFKRPILDQYERQGHPYYSTARLWDDGVIAPEETRRTLALAISASLNAPIEETRFGVFRM' A
#
# COMPACT_ATOMS: atom_id res chain seq x y z
N LYS A 1 7.52 29.23 18.81
CA LYS A 1 6.42 28.37 18.29
C LYS A 1 6.23 28.58 16.79
N ALA A 2 5.91 29.79 16.30
CA ALA A 2 5.79 30.05 14.84
C ALA A 2 7.01 29.59 14.01
N GLN A 3 8.25 29.95 14.41
CA GLN A 3 9.47 29.51 13.70
C GLN A 3 9.65 27.98 13.66
N GLU A 4 9.19 27.27 14.69
CA GLU A 4 9.26 25.80 14.72
C GLU A 4 8.23 25.18 13.77
N GLU A 5 7.02 25.75 13.73
CA GLU A 5 5.97 25.35 12.79
C GLU A 5 6.38 25.62 11.35
N ASP A 6 6.95 26.78 11.06
CA ASP A 6 7.45 27.15 9.74
C ASP A 6 8.58 26.22 9.27
N PHE A 7 9.47 25.81 10.18
CA PHE A 7 10.53 24.84 9.89
C PHE A 7 9.97 23.44 9.57
N LYS A 8 8.96 22.98 10.31
CA LYS A 8 8.37 21.65 10.13
C LYS A 8 7.41 21.57 8.94
N ARG A 9 6.73 22.67 8.61
CA ARG A 9 5.72 22.76 7.55
C ARG A 9 6.15 22.10 6.23
N PRO A 10 7.32 22.41 5.64
CA PRO A 10 7.71 21.81 4.36
C PRO A 10 7.85 20.28 4.42
N ILE A 11 8.28 19.74 5.56
CA ILE A 11 8.40 18.28 5.75
C ILE A 11 7.02 17.67 5.86
N LEU A 12 6.11 18.27 6.64
CA LEU A 12 4.73 17.79 6.75
C LEU A 12 4.03 17.78 5.38
N ASP A 13 4.17 18.87 4.63
CA ASP A 13 3.57 19.01 3.30
C ASP A 13 4.17 18.01 2.30
N GLN A 14 5.47 17.70 2.43
CA GLN A 14 6.10 16.65 1.64
C GLN A 14 5.50 15.28 1.95
N TYR A 15 5.34 14.93 3.22
CA TYR A 15 4.78 13.65 3.63
C TYR A 15 3.31 13.52 3.22
N GLU A 16 2.51 14.58 3.35
CA GLU A 16 1.13 14.59 2.87
C GLU A 16 1.08 14.33 1.36
N ARG A 17 1.88 15.07 0.59
CA ARG A 17 1.91 14.93 -0.86
C ARG A 17 2.39 13.56 -1.32
N GLN A 18 3.43 13.02 -0.69
CA GLN A 18 4.07 11.77 -1.11
C GLN A 18 3.41 10.52 -0.51
N GLY A 19 2.68 10.67 0.60
CA GLY A 19 1.89 9.61 1.24
C GLY A 19 0.46 9.50 0.72
N HIS A 20 -0.02 10.48 -0.04
CA HIS A 20 -1.36 10.44 -0.61
C HIS A 20 -1.55 9.22 -1.54
N PRO A 21 -2.70 8.50 -1.52
CA PRO A 21 -2.93 7.31 -2.35
C PRO A 21 -2.64 7.52 -3.84
N TYR A 22 -3.00 8.68 -4.39
CA TYR A 22 -2.71 9.00 -5.79
C TYR A 22 -1.21 9.18 -6.10
N TYR A 23 -0.38 9.55 -5.12
CA TYR A 23 1.06 9.60 -5.33
C TYR A 23 1.65 8.19 -5.47
N SER A 24 1.15 7.24 -4.67
CA SER A 24 1.51 5.82 -4.71
C SER A 24 1.08 5.16 -6.02
N THR A 25 -0.20 5.26 -6.37
CA THR A 25 -0.77 4.56 -7.54
C THR A 25 -0.20 5.07 -8.87
N ALA A 26 0.14 6.36 -8.95
CA ALA A 26 0.79 6.94 -10.13
C ALA A 26 2.21 6.38 -10.38
N ARG A 27 2.77 5.64 -9.41
CA ARG A 27 4.10 5.00 -9.47
C ARG A 27 4.04 3.48 -9.43
N LEU A 28 2.83 2.90 -9.50
CA LEU A 28 2.61 1.46 -9.43
C LEU A 28 3.21 0.83 -8.16
N TRP A 29 3.22 1.57 -7.05
CA TRP A 29 3.55 1.00 -5.75
C TRP A 29 2.40 0.14 -5.19
N ASP A 30 1.20 0.36 -5.74
CA ASP A 30 -0.01 -0.43 -5.58
C ASP A 30 -0.60 -0.73 -6.97
N ASP A 31 -1.46 -1.75 -7.04
CA ASP A 31 -2.19 -2.13 -8.26
C ASP A 31 -3.46 -1.30 -8.50
N GLY A 32 -3.72 -0.28 -7.67
CA GLY A 32 -4.87 0.60 -7.77
C GLY A 32 -5.50 0.97 -6.43
N VAL A 33 -6.02 2.20 -6.35
CA VAL A 33 -6.87 2.67 -5.24
C VAL A 33 -8.31 2.25 -5.51
N ILE A 34 -8.93 1.54 -4.56
CA ILE A 34 -10.32 1.07 -4.66
C ILE A 34 -11.23 1.78 -3.66
N ALA A 35 -12.54 1.83 -3.96
CA ALA A 35 -13.52 2.26 -2.98
C ALA A 35 -13.57 1.25 -1.81
N PRO A 36 -13.61 1.69 -0.54
CA PRO A 36 -13.59 0.78 0.61
C PRO A 36 -14.67 -0.32 0.55
N GLU A 37 -15.87 0.00 0.07
CA GLU A 37 -17.00 -0.92 -0.12
C GLU A 37 -16.75 -2.01 -1.17
N GLU A 38 -15.83 -1.80 -2.12
CA GLU A 38 -15.50 -2.77 -3.18
C GLU A 38 -14.50 -3.84 -2.74
N THR A 39 -13.89 -3.69 -1.56
CA THR A 39 -12.85 -4.59 -1.02
C THR A 39 -13.22 -6.08 -1.16
N ARG A 40 -14.44 -6.46 -0.77
CA ARG A 40 -14.89 -7.87 -0.87
C ARG A 40 -14.86 -8.37 -2.32
N ARG A 41 -15.37 -7.57 -3.26
CA ARG A 41 -15.47 -7.97 -4.67
C ARG A 41 -14.08 -8.08 -5.28
N THR A 42 -13.21 -7.11 -5.04
CA THR A 42 -11.83 -7.11 -5.54
C THR A 42 -11.05 -8.32 -5.03
N LEU A 43 -11.11 -8.61 -3.73
CA LEU A 43 -10.45 -9.80 -3.16
C LEU A 43 -11.03 -11.11 -3.71
N ALA A 44 -12.36 -11.22 -3.83
CA ALA A 44 -12.99 -12.43 -4.35
C ALA A 44 -12.54 -12.76 -5.79
N LEU A 45 -12.44 -11.73 -6.65
CA LEU A 45 -11.95 -11.89 -8.01
C LEU A 45 -10.45 -12.22 -8.04
N ALA A 46 -9.63 -11.53 -7.24
CA ALA A 46 -8.19 -11.78 -7.18
C ALA A 46 -7.86 -13.21 -6.71
N ILE A 47 -8.56 -13.71 -5.69
CA ILE A 47 -8.42 -15.10 -5.21
C ILE A 47 -8.91 -16.08 -6.28
N SER A 48 -10.07 -15.84 -6.90
CA SER A 48 -10.54 -16.70 -7.99
C SER A 48 -9.54 -16.76 -9.16
N ALA A 49 -8.85 -15.66 -9.45
CA ALA A 49 -7.82 -15.62 -10.48
C ALA A 49 -6.55 -16.38 -10.06
N SER A 50 -6.09 -16.22 -8.81
CA SER A 50 -4.86 -16.87 -8.33
C SER A 50 -4.96 -18.40 -8.29
N LEU A 51 -6.17 -18.95 -8.11
CA LEU A 51 -6.41 -20.40 -8.11
C LEU A 51 -6.24 -21.08 -9.48
N ASN A 52 -5.91 -20.34 -10.53
CA ASN A 52 -5.49 -20.92 -11.82
C ASN A 52 -4.04 -21.46 -11.79
N ALA A 53 -3.27 -21.13 -10.75
CA ALA A 53 -1.94 -21.69 -10.50
C ALA A 53 -1.99 -22.70 -9.33
N PRO A 54 -1.10 -23.72 -9.30
CA PRO A 54 -1.00 -24.62 -8.16
C PRO A 54 -0.56 -23.89 -6.89
N ILE A 55 -0.99 -24.38 -5.73
CA ILE A 55 -0.53 -23.90 -4.43
C ILE A 55 0.81 -24.58 -4.12
N GLU A 56 1.87 -23.79 -4.04
CA GLU A 56 3.24 -24.26 -3.79
C GLU A 56 3.49 -24.56 -2.30
N GLU A 57 4.45 -25.44 -2.01
CA GLU A 57 4.91 -25.69 -0.64
C GLU A 57 5.79 -24.52 -0.12
N THR A 58 5.45 -23.99 1.07
CA THR A 58 6.25 -22.93 1.70
C THR A 58 7.49 -23.50 2.39
N ARG A 59 8.66 -22.94 2.10
CA ARG A 59 9.93 -23.24 2.80
C ARG A 59 10.43 -22.01 3.52
N PHE A 60 10.47 -22.06 4.85
CA PHE A 60 10.95 -20.94 5.67
C PHE A 60 12.48 -20.95 5.83
N GLY A 61 13.03 -19.75 6.06
CA GLY A 61 14.42 -19.57 6.48
C GLY A 61 14.62 -19.78 7.99
N VAL A 62 15.75 -19.32 8.51
CA VAL A 62 16.06 -19.41 9.95
C VAL A 62 15.24 -18.39 10.75
N PHE A 63 14.56 -18.87 11.80
CA PHE A 63 13.94 -18.00 12.79
C PHE A 63 14.98 -17.58 13.85
N ARG A 64 15.11 -16.27 14.10
CA ARG A 64 15.89 -15.74 15.22
C ARG A 64 15.04 -15.78 16.49
N MET A 65 15.40 -16.66 17.41
CA MET A 65 14.80 -16.80 18.74
C MET A 65 15.40 -15.82 19.75
#